data_AF-A0A3R7TTA7-F1
#
_entry.id   AF-A0A3R7TTA7-F1
#
_cell.length_a   1.000
_cell.length_b   1.000
_cell.length_c   1.000
_cell.angle_alpha   90.00
_cell.angle_beta   90.00
_cell.angle_gamma   90.00
#
_symmetry.space_group_name_H-M   'P 1'
#
loop_
_entity.id
_entity.type
_entity.pdbx_description
1 polymer ?
#
loop_
_entity_poly.entity_id
_entity_poly.type
_entity_poly.pdbx_seq_one_letter_code
_entity_poly.pdbx_strand_id
1 'polypeptide(L)'
;MGRLGRYFRRRSSKKYNSKNWRSASFNGRIAWIFGDSKGLDISARSKIRMEKHKDALDTYAIAESHGLRLRDHFVNKCRCQISLDRLVDAFETAQMIDPLQQYDPLPSISKSLRGYKQAERRDIVLDMMAIAEVPDEITIHLSQWSKEAVARRHAKRSLVEVDSSEEIDTEVAPLEPNLDIDDTEAGSTPQEKSINSSAIMKQSAEYVLGSILVDAYRKPSRIPSLPFRILREGLRLRSERMPSEGSDASESPQPIIKYKPSNSILFFPTNGVGFGHFARCYAIAERIRREDPDVELVFLTTMPTLHYLSDIGALAYHLPGRYRYADMSPAEWNSMFSDLFLSVLEQHRPKAFLFDGAYPYKGMTEVLKQLDGVSRYWLRRAGENTSAKPLPEGRMSVFDFVVRPGDSVHVEAMNEVDSLTKLVRCDPILLSDQHNIYPRGSLRKRLGIPEEAVLAYVQLGAGKINEISDELSNSLDAIASHPSAYVVYGESVIGERRVFDHPRIRTLRDFPNSRYFADVDFAILAGGYNSYHEAVQFSIPTIMFPNLKTKRDDQSARVQAAGDLGCMIVLKDRTKKSITAAVDRIMDQQVRNDMRSAFEKMEVRNGAQSVADLIRG
;
A
#
# COMPACT_ATOMS: atom_id res chain seq x y z
N MET A 1 39.68 -18.28 -23.46
CA MET A 1 38.46 -18.95 -24.00
C MET A 1 38.73 -20.43 -24.26
N GLY A 2 38.08 -21.33 -23.51
CA GLY A 2 38.46 -22.74 -23.39
C GLY A 2 38.15 -23.61 -24.61
N ARG A 3 39.05 -24.55 -24.94
CA ARG A 3 38.84 -25.57 -26.00
C ARG A 3 37.54 -26.38 -25.79
N LEU A 4 37.13 -26.57 -24.54
CA LEU A 4 35.88 -27.25 -24.14
C LEU A 4 34.62 -26.50 -24.57
N GLY A 5 34.53 -25.18 -24.38
CA GLY A 5 33.36 -24.39 -24.80
C GLY A 5 33.08 -24.50 -26.30
N ARG A 6 34.14 -24.42 -27.12
CA ARG A 6 34.03 -24.60 -28.59
C ARG A 6 33.62 -26.01 -28.98
N TYR A 7 34.08 -27.04 -28.26
CA TYR A 7 33.68 -28.43 -28.48
C TYR A 7 32.18 -28.62 -28.24
N PHE A 8 31.68 -28.16 -27.09
CA PHE A 8 30.26 -28.27 -26.76
C PHE A 8 29.38 -27.41 -27.67
N ARG A 9 29.85 -26.23 -28.12
CA ARG A 9 29.14 -25.42 -29.12
C ARG A 9 28.99 -26.15 -30.46
N ARG A 10 30.05 -26.79 -30.97
CA ARG A 10 29.96 -27.58 -32.22
C ARG A 10 28.97 -28.73 -32.08
N ARG A 11 28.97 -29.40 -30.91
CA ARG A 11 28.03 -30.49 -30.60
C ARG A 11 26.59 -29.98 -30.50
N SER A 12 26.35 -28.83 -29.87
CA SER A 12 25.02 -28.22 -29.78
C SER A 12 24.51 -27.80 -31.16
N SER A 13 25.33 -27.17 -32.02
CA SER A 13 24.95 -26.83 -33.40
C SER A 13 24.59 -28.06 -34.23
N LYS A 14 25.39 -29.15 -34.14
CA LYS A 14 25.10 -30.40 -34.85
C LYS A 14 23.77 -31.01 -34.38
N LYS A 15 23.51 -31.02 -33.07
CA LYS A 15 22.26 -31.53 -32.50
C LYS A 15 21.06 -30.67 -32.88
N TYR A 16 21.22 -29.35 -32.90
CA TYR A 16 20.21 -28.40 -33.36
C TYR A 16 19.83 -28.68 -34.82
N ASN A 17 20.82 -28.79 -35.72
CA ASN A 17 20.55 -29.06 -37.14
C ASN A 17 19.90 -30.44 -37.37
N SER A 18 20.18 -31.43 -36.51
CA SER A 18 19.52 -32.75 -36.54
C SER A 18 18.14 -32.78 -35.87
N LYS A 19 17.56 -31.62 -35.52
CA LYS A 19 16.28 -31.49 -34.79
C LYS A 19 16.22 -32.16 -33.42
N ASN A 20 17.37 -32.51 -32.82
CA ASN A 20 17.44 -33.03 -31.46
C ASN A 20 17.60 -31.87 -30.47
N TRP A 21 16.50 -31.14 -30.26
CA TRP A 21 16.46 -29.89 -29.50
C TRP A 21 16.83 -30.05 -28.02
N ARG A 22 16.44 -31.18 -27.40
CA ARG A 22 16.78 -31.46 -26.00
C ARG A 22 18.30 -31.59 -25.81
N SER A 23 18.96 -32.35 -26.68
CA SER A 23 20.42 -32.47 -26.67
C SER A 23 21.10 -31.17 -27.07
N ALA A 24 20.56 -30.43 -28.04
CA ALA A 24 21.09 -29.14 -28.45
C ALA A 24 21.06 -28.12 -27.30
N SER A 25 19.95 -28.08 -26.56
CA SER A 25 19.76 -27.20 -25.41
C SER A 25 20.75 -27.48 -24.27
N PHE A 26 20.92 -28.77 -23.94
CA PHE A 26 21.85 -29.23 -22.91
C PHE A 26 23.31 -28.91 -23.27
N ASN A 27 23.75 -29.31 -24.48
CA ASN A 27 25.11 -29.03 -24.92
C ASN A 27 25.37 -27.52 -25.09
N GLY A 28 24.35 -26.73 -25.44
CA GLY A 28 24.43 -25.28 -25.51
C GLY A 28 24.67 -24.63 -24.15
N ARG A 29 23.96 -25.08 -23.11
CA ARG A 29 24.21 -24.67 -21.72
C ARG A 29 25.62 -25.04 -21.25
N ILE A 30 26.08 -26.25 -21.54
CA ILE A 30 27.44 -26.67 -21.20
C ILE A 30 28.49 -25.80 -21.90
N ALA A 31 28.27 -25.46 -23.18
CA ALA A 31 29.17 -24.56 -23.91
C ALA A 31 29.28 -23.19 -23.24
N TRP A 32 28.16 -22.65 -22.73
CA TRP A 32 28.14 -21.40 -21.96
C TRP A 32 28.88 -21.53 -20.61
N ILE A 33 28.70 -22.62 -19.87
CA ILE A 33 29.45 -22.90 -18.62
C ILE A 33 30.97 -22.88 -18.86
N PHE A 34 31.43 -23.36 -20.03
CA PHE A 34 32.84 -23.32 -20.43
C PHE A 34 33.25 -22.03 -21.18
N GLY A 35 32.45 -20.96 -21.08
CA GLY A 35 32.78 -19.61 -21.55
C GLY A 35 32.54 -19.35 -23.04
N ASP A 36 31.69 -20.12 -23.73
CA ASP A 36 31.25 -19.83 -25.10
C ASP A 36 29.80 -19.32 -25.11
N SER A 37 29.64 -17.99 -25.18
CA SER A 37 28.34 -17.31 -25.17
C SER A 37 27.40 -17.71 -26.31
N LYS A 38 27.94 -18.17 -27.45
CA LYS A 38 27.14 -18.67 -28.58
C LYS A 38 26.40 -19.97 -28.25
N GLY A 39 26.83 -20.69 -27.21
CA GLY A 39 26.12 -21.86 -26.69
C GLY A 39 24.74 -21.52 -26.11
N LEU A 40 24.63 -20.34 -25.49
CA LEU A 40 23.40 -19.87 -24.87
C LEU A 40 22.31 -19.55 -25.91
N ASP A 41 22.69 -18.99 -27.06
CA ASP A 41 21.80 -18.75 -28.21
C ASP A 41 21.14 -20.03 -28.72
N ILE A 42 21.94 -21.06 -28.98
CA ILE A 42 21.45 -22.36 -29.43
C ILE A 42 20.54 -22.98 -28.37
N SER A 43 20.83 -22.77 -27.08
CA SER A 43 20.01 -23.28 -26.00
C SER A 43 18.64 -22.62 -25.94
N ALA A 44 18.57 -21.29 -26.02
CA ALA A 44 17.34 -20.53 -26.02
C ALA A 44 16.45 -20.93 -27.21
N ARG A 45 17.01 -20.94 -28.43
CA ARG A 45 16.29 -21.32 -29.65
C ARG A 45 15.81 -22.78 -29.62
N SER A 46 16.60 -23.69 -29.04
CA SER A 46 16.18 -25.08 -28.87
C SER A 46 14.97 -25.20 -27.94
N LYS A 47 14.90 -24.39 -26.88
CA LYS A 47 13.77 -24.39 -25.95
C LYS A 47 12.49 -23.85 -26.57
N ILE A 48 12.60 -22.81 -27.42
CA ILE A 48 11.48 -22.32 -28.23
C ILE A 48 10.95 -23.44 -29.13
N ARG A 49 11.82 -24.21 -29.78
CA ARG A 49 11.41 -25.36 -30.63
C ARG A 49 10.79 -26.53 -29.85
N MET A 50 10.96 -26.55 -28.53
CA MET A 50 10.33 -27.52 -27.62
C MET A 50 9.10 -26.94 -26.93
N GLU A 51 8.62 -25.76 -27.32
CA GLU A 51 7.50 -25.04 -26.69
C GLU A 51 7.74 -24.73 -25.20
N LYS A 52 9.00 -24.76 -24.76
CA LYS A 52 9.42 -24.42 -23.40
C LYS A 52 9.68 -22.92 -23.30
N HIS A 53 8.64 -22.12 -23.52
CA HIS A 53 8.72 -20.65 -23.61
C HIS A 53 9.23 -20.01 -22.32
N LYS A 54 8.82 -20.52 -21.15
CA LYS A 54 9.33 -20.05 -19.85
C LYS A 54 10.84 -20.29 -19.71
N ASP A 55 11.28 -21.53 -19.93
CA ASP A 55 12.70 -21.89 -19.88
C ASP A 55 13.53 -21.09 -20.90
N ALA A 56 12.95 -20.73 -22.05
CA ALA A 56 13.59 -19.89 -23.06
C ALA A 56 13.78 -18.47 -22.54
N LEU A 57 12.74 -17.85 -21.96
CA LEU A 57 12.84 -16.53 -21.33
C LEU A 57 13.88 -16.51 -20.21
N ASP A 58 13.95 -17.54 -19.36
CA ASP A 58 15.00 -17.65 -18.34
C ASP A 58 16.40 -17.63 -18.97
N THR A 59 16.55 -18.21 -20.16
CA THR A 59 17.83 -18.23 -20.88
C THR A 59 18.18 -16.86 -21.46
N TYR A 60 17.18 -16.10 -21.93
CA TYR A 60 17.35 -14.72 -22.36
C TYR A 60 17.70 -13.81 -21.17
N ALA A 61 17.05 -13.98 -20.01
CA ALA A 61 17.35 -13.24 -18.79
C ALA A 61 18.78 -13.51 -18.30
N ILE A 62 19.25 -14.76 -18.35
CA ILE A 62 20.66 -15.10 -18.08
C ILE A 62 21.60 -14.41 -19.09
N ALA A 63 21.21 -14.29 -20.36
CA ALA A 63 22.04 -13.58 -21.33
C ALA A 63 22.13 -12.09 -20.98
N GLU A 64 21.01 -11.46 -20.63
CA GLU A 64 20.93 -10.04 -20.27
C GLU A 64 21.70 -9.70 -19.00
N SER A 65 21.63 -10.54 -17.95
CA SER A 65 22.40 -10.34 -16.71
C SER A 65 23.92 -10.37 -16.92
N HIS A 66 24.36 -11.00 -18.00
CA HIS A 66 25.76 -11.03 -18.43
C HIS A 66 26.07 -10.02 -19.57
N GLY A 67 25.16 -9.10 -19.87
CA GLY A 67 25.33 -8.07 -20.91
C GLY A 67 25.34 -8.62 -22.35
N LEU A 68 24.81 -9.82 -22.57
CA LEU A 68 24.82 -10.51 -23.86
C LEU A 68 23.48 -10.36 -24.59
N ARG A 69 23.55 -9.92 -25.86
CA ARG A 69 22.40 -9.98 -26.79
C ARG A 69 22.51 -11.22 -27.68
N LEU A 70 21.62 -12.17 -27.45
CA LEU A 70 21.44 -13.37 -28.28
C LEU A 70 20.88 -13.03 -29.68
N ARG A 71 20.82 -14.01 -30.59
CA ARG A 71 20.30 -13.78 -31.94
C ARG A 71 18.77 -13.61 -31.92
N ASP A 72 18.28 -12.65 -32.72
CA ASP A 72 16.87 -12.27 -32.80
C ASP A 72 16.27 -12.08 -31.40
N HIS A 73 17.03 -11.42 -30.51
CA HIS A 73 16.83 -11.42 -29.06
C HIS A 73 15.42 -11.01 -28.66
N PHE A 74 15.04 -9.78 -29.03
CA PHE A 74 13.76 -9.18 -28.68
C PHE A 74 12.60 -9.85 -29.43
N VAL A 75 12.81 -10.25 -30.69
CA VAL A 75 11.83 -11.02 -31.48
C VAL A 75 11.47 -12.33 -30.78
N ASN A 76 12.47 -13.10 -30.34
CA ASN A 76 12.24 -14.38 -29.69
C ASN A 76 11.67 -14.23 -28.27
N LYS A 77 12.09 -13.21 -27.51
CA LYS A 77 11.50 -12.86 -26.21
C LYS A 77 10.03 -12.50 -26.37
N CYS A 78 9.70 -11.59 -27.28
CA CYS A 78 8.34 -11.16 -27.59
C CYS A 78 7.45 -12.35 -27.96
N ARG A 79 7.91 -13.25 -28.84
CA ARG A 79 7.19 -14.50 -29.17
C ARG A 79 6.92 -15.37 -27.94
N CYS A 80 7.90 -15.55 -27.07
CA CYS A 80 7.72 -16.36 -25.85
C CYS A 80 6.75 -15.69 -24.86
N GLN A 81 6.79 -14.37 -24.72
CA GLN A 81 5.87 -13.62 -23.86
C GLN A 81 4.43 -13.73 -24.37
N ILE A 82 4.20 -13.60 -25.69
CA ILE A 82 2.88 -13.80 -26.31
C ILE A 82 2.39 -15.24 -26.06
N SER A 83 3.25 -16.24 -26.25
CA SER A 83 2.88 -17.66 -25.99
C SER A 83 2.58 -17.97 -24.51
N LEU A 84 3.04 -17.14 -23.58
CA LEU A 84 2.78 -17.25 -22.15
C LEU A 84 1.69 -16.28 -21.67
N ASP A 85 1.01 -15.60 -22.59
CA ASP A 85 -0.05 -14.63 -22.31
C ASP A 85 0.41 -13.42 -21.48
N ARG A 86 1.70 -13.06 -21.60
CA ARG A 86 2.33 -11.89 -20.98
C ARG A 86 2.31 -10.71 -21.95
N LEU A 87 1.10 -10.20 -22.24
CA LEU A 87 0.87 -9.26 -23.34
C LEU A 87 1.50 -7.88 -23.15
N VAL A 88 1.51 -7.34 -21.93
CA VAL A 88 2.14 -6.05 -21.61
C VAL A 88 3.67 -6.14 -21.80
N ASP A 89 4.29 -7.18 -21.25
CA ASP A 89 5.74 -7.42 -21.42
C ASP A 89 6.13 -7.67 -22.88
N ALA A 90 5.25 -8.33 -23.65
CA ALA A 90 5.44 -8.53 -25.08
C ALA A 90 5.38 -7.20 -25.84
N PHE A 91 4.48 -6.29 -25.46
CA PHE A 91 4.36 -4.96 -26.04
C PHE A 91 5.56 -4.07 -25.69
N GLU A 92 6.04 -4.11 -24.46
CA GLU A 92 7.27 -3.43 -24.05
C GLU A 92 8.48 -3.93 -24.83
N THR A 93 8.63 -5.27 -24.92
CA THR A 93 9.73 -5.90 -25.66
C THR A 93 9.64 -5.59 -27.16
N ALA A 94 8.43 -5.41 -27.71
CA ALA A 94 8.22 -5.01 -29.10
C ALA A 94 8.83 -3.64 -29.42
N GLN A 95 8.82 -2.70 -28.48
CA GLN A 95 9.42 -1.36 -28.66
C GLN A 95 10.95 -1.43 -28.82
N MET A 96 11.57 -2.54 -28.42
CA MET A 96 13.02 -2.76 -28.50
C MET A 96 13.43 -3.54 -29.77
N ILE A 97 12.46 -3.94 -30.62
CA ILE A 97 12.73 -4.68 -31.86
C ILE A 97 13.23 -3.73 -32.94
N ASP A 98 14.35 -4.08 -33.56
CA ASP A 98 14.91 -3.32 -34.68
C ASP A 98 13.94 -3.37 -35.89
N PRO A 99 13.52 -2.23 -36.45
CA PRO A 99 12.63 -2.17 -37.62
C PRO A 99 13.11 -3.01 -38.82
N LEU A 100 14.42 -3.25 -38.94
CA LEU A 100 15.01 -4.07 -40.00
C LEU A 100 14.73 -5.57 -39.86
N GLN A 101 14.25 -6.04 -38.70
CA GLN A 101 14.03 -7.46 -38.43
C GLN A 101 12.70 -8.01 -39.00
N GLN A 102 11.90 -7.19 -39.72
CA GLN A 102 10.65 -7.58 -40.40
C GLN A 102 9.73 -8.47 -39.56
N TYR A 103 9.61 -8.18 -38.25
CA TYR A 103 8.72 -8.90 -37.36
C TYR A 103 7.77 -7.92 -36.69
N ASP A 104 6.49 -8.08 -37.00
CA ASP A 104 5.42 -7.33 -36.37
C ASP A 104 4.69 -8.19 -35.33
N PRO A 105 4.82 -7.89 -34.03
CA PRO A 105 4.13 -8.61 -32.97
C PRO A 105 2.68 -8.14 -32.76
N LEU A 106 2.28 -6.98 -33.30
CA LEU A 106 0.99 -6.35 -33.00
C LEU A 106 -0.22 -7.21 -33.39
N PRO A 107 -0.26 -7.90 -34.56
CA PRO A 107 -1.37 -8.78 -34.90
C PRO A 107 -1.52 -9.96 -33.95
N SER A 108 -0.40 -10.45 -33.41
CA SER A 108 -0.39 -11.58 -32.47
C SER A 108 -0.85 -11.16 -31.07
N ILE A 109 -0.45 -9.96 -30.63
CA ILE A 109 -0.93 -9.34 -29.39
C ILE A 109 -2.43 -9.05 -29.51
N SER A 110 -2.86 -8.39 -30.59
CA SER A 110 -4.27 -8.09 -30.90
C SER A 110 -5.13 -9.36 -30.97
N LYS A 111 -4.61 -10.44 -31.56
CA LYS A 111 -5.31 -11.74 -31.57
C LYS A 111 -5.47 -12.32 -30.17
N SER A 112 -4.45 -12.25 -29.32
CA SER A 112 -4.48 -12.80 -27.96
C SER A 112 -5.43 -12.01 -27.06
N LEU A 113 -5.49 -10.68 -27.22
CA LEU A 113 -6.44 -9.81 -26.51
C LEU A 113 -7.91 -10.20 -26.73
N ARG A 114 -8.28 -10.79 -27.88
CA ARG A 114 -9.64 -11.28 -28.15
C ARG A 114 -10.10 -12.40 -27.20
N GLY A 115 -9.19 -13.06 -26.50
CA GLY A 115 -9.53 -14.09 -25.49
C GLY A 115 -10.05 -13.52 -24.17
N TYR A 116 -9.79 -12.26 -23.87
CA TYR A 116 -10.09 -11.63 -22.58
C TYR A 116 -11.49 -11.02 -22.51
N LYS A 117 -12.02 -10.79 -21.30
CA LYS A 117 -13.26 -10.02 -21.12
C LYS A 117 -13.01 -8.52 -21.37
N GLN A 118 -14.05 -7.76 -21.69
CA GLN A 118 -13.92 -6.35 -22.06
C GLN A 118 -13.22 -5.48 -20.99
N ALA A 119 -13.49 -5.73 -19.70
CA ALA A 119 -12.83 -5.02 -18.60
C ALA A 119 -11.32 -5.34 -18.53
N GLU A 120 -10.94 -6.61 -18.69
CA GLU A 120 -9.54 -7.05 -18.67
C GLU A 120 -8.78 -6.55 -19.90
N ARG A 121 -9.40 -6.56 -21.08
CA ARG A 121 -8.81 -5.95 -22.29
C ARG A 121 -8.51 -4.47 -22.08
N ARG A 122 -9.42 -3.75 -21.42
CA ARG A 122 -9.24 -2.32 -21.11
C ARG A 122 -8.02 -2.11 -20.23
N ASP A 123 -7.90 -2.87 -19.15
CA ASP A 123 -6.78 -2.71 -18.20
C ASP A 123 -5.44 -3.02 -18.88
N ILE A 124 -5.37 -4.12 -19.65
CA ILE A 124 -4.15 -4.50 -20.41
C ILE A 124 -3.76 -3.42 -21.43
N VAL A 125 -4.73 -2.83 -22.14
CA VAL A 125 -4.43 -1.77 -23.12
C VAL A 125 -4.02 -0.46 -22.42
N LEU A 126 -4.62 -0.13 -21.27
CA LEU A 126 -4.19 1.03 -20.48
C LEU A 126 -2.75 0.88 -19.96
N ASP A 127 -2.35 -0.33 -19.56
CA ASP A 127 -0.96 -0.63 -19.17
C ASP A 127 0.00 -0.48 -20.36
N MET A 128 -0.40 -0.94 -21.57
CA MET A 128 0.38 -0.73 -22.79
C MET A 128 0.54 0.76 -23.12
N MET A 129 -0.51 1.57 -22.93
CA MET A 129 -0.46 3.01 -23.17
C MET A 129 0.46 3.77 -22.21
N ALA A 130 0.66 3.25 -21.01
CA ALA A 130 1.64 3.79 -20.07
C ALA A 130 3.08 3.63 -20.58
N ILE A 131 3.34 2.57 -21.36
CA ILE A 131 4.66 2.27 -21.93
C ILE A 131 4.91 3.12 -23.18
N ALA A 132 4.07 2.98 -24.21
CA ALA A 132 4.27 3.63 -25.51
C ALA A 132 2.93 3.96 -26.18
N GLU A 133 2.98 4.67 -27.30
CA GLU A 133 1.82 4.90 -28.14
C GLU A 133 1.25 3.56 -28.66
N VAL A 134 -0.04 3.32 -28.45
CA VAL A 134 -0.68 2.04 -28.80
C VAL A 134 -1.36 2.16 -30.16
N PRO A 135 -0.99 1.33 -31.16
CA PRO A 135 -1.59 1.37 -32.49
C PRO A 135 -3.08 1.01 -32.51
N ASP A 136 -3.78 1.50 -33.53
CA ASP A 136 -5.22 1.29 -33.71
C ASP A 136 -5.64 -0.19 -33.76
N GLU A 137 -4.74 -1.06 -34.23
CA GLU A 137 -4.94 -2.50 -34.29
C GLU A 137 -5.13 -3.16 -32.91
N ILE A 138 -4.66 -2.51 -31.84
CA ILE A 138 -4.84 -2.93 -30.45
C ILE A 138 -6.02 -2.18 -29.82
N THR A 139 -6.20 -0.89 -30.12
CA THR A 139 -7.29 -0.07 -29.54
C THR A 139 -8.67 -0.37 -30.14
N ILE A 140 -8.75 -1.04 -31.30
CA ILE A 140 -10.01 -1.45 -31.94
C ILE A 140 -10.89 -2.33 -31.05
N HIS A 141 -10.29 -3.04 -30.08
CA HIS A 141 -10.99 -3.90 -29.13
C HIS A 141 -11.63 -3.15 -27.96
N LEU A 142 -11.46 -1.82 -27.89
CA LEU A 142 -12.02 -0.95 -26.86
C LEU A 142 -13.40 -0.41 -27.25
N SER A 143 -14.27 -0.19 -26.26
CA SER A 143 -15.60 0.44 -26.43
C SER A 143 -15.48 1.90 -26.87
N GLN A 144 -16.55 2.48 -27.46
CA GLN A 144 -16.58 3.87 -27.91
C GLN A 144 -16.18 4.88 -26.81
N TRP A 145 -16.68 4.70 -25.59
CA TRP A 145 -16.29 5.53 -24.43
C TRP A 145 -14.80 5.46 -24.11
N SER A 146 -14.17 4.29 -24.32
CA SER A 146 -12.74 4.10 -24.11
C SER A 146 -11.90 4.72 -25.23
N LYS A 147 -12.41 4.76 -26.48
CA LYS A 147 -11.72 5.46 -27.59
C LYS A 147 -11.61 6.96 -27.33
N GLU A 148 -12.63 7.56 -26.72
CA GLU A 148 -12.59 8.97 -26.28
C GLU A 148 -11.56 9.20 -25.16
N ALA A 149 -11.46 8.28 -24.20
CA ALA A 149 -10.45 8.35 -23.13
C ALA A 149 -9.02 8.15 -23.68
N VAL A 150 -8.86 7.29 -24.70
CA VAL A 150 -7.60 7.07 -25.42
C VAL A 150 -7.22 8.34 -26.20
N ALA A 151 -8.13 8.90 -26.98
CA ALA A 151 -7.90 10.13 -27.74
C ALA A 151 -7.47 11.31 -26.85
N ARG A 152 -8.10 11.48 -25.68
CA ARG A 152 -7.69 12.50 -24.68
C ARG A 152 -6.27 12.31 -24.17
N ARG A 153 -5.79 11.08 -24.06
CA ARG A 153 -4.45 10.76 -23.55
C ARG A 153 -3.36 10.94 -24.61
N HIS A 154 -3.65 10.64 -25.88
CA HIS A 154 -2.77 10.98 -27.00
C HIS A 154 -2.66 12.49 -27.19
N ALA A 155 -3.78 13.23 -27.10
CA ALA A 155 -3.79 14.69 -27.17
C ALA A 155 -2.95 15.35 -26.06
N LYS A 156 -2.86 14.72 -24.88
CA LYS A 156 -2.03 15.18 -23.76
C LYS A 156 -0.53 14.91 -23.98
N ARG A 157 -0.17 13.95 -24.84
CA ARG A 157 1.21 13.56 -25.16
C ARG A 157 1.77 14.34 -26.37
N SER A 158 0.91 14.76 -27.30
CA SER A 158 1.29 15.58 -28.47
C SER A 158 1.53 17.07 -28.14
N LEU A 159 1.20 17.53 -26.93
CA LEU A 159 1.40 18.92 -26.49
C LEU A 159 2.81 19.20 -25.95
N VAL A 160 3.77 18.30 -26.18
CA VAL A 160 5.18 18.47 -25.79
C VAL A 160 6.05 18.45 -27.05
N GLU A 161 5.94 19.49 -27.88
CA GLU A 161 6.99 19.83 -28.86
C GLU A 161 7.11 21.36 -29.01
N VAL A 162 8.37 21.79 -28.93
CA VAL A 162 9.03 23.11 -28.89
C VAL A 162 8.42 24.22 -29.77
N ASP A 163 8.18 25.41 -29.21
CA ASP A 163 8.65 26.68 -29.80
C ASP A 163 8.80 27.79 -28.72
N SER A 164 9.51 28.84 -29.12
CA SER A 164 10.43 29.69 -28.37
C SER A 164 9.89 31.08 -27.99
N SER A 165 10.64 31.76 -27.11
CA SER A 165 10.63 33.19 -26.71
C SER A 165 9.74 33.65 -25.52
N GLU A 166 10.46 34.15 -24.49
CA GLU A 166 10.16 35.21 -23.48
C GLU A 166 8.78 35.18 -22.78
N GLU A 167 8.63 35.17 -21.44
CA GLU A 167 9.24 35.97 -20.38
C GLU A 167 9.08 35.24 -19.02
N ILE A 168 9.84 35.68 -18.02
CA ILE A 168 9.96 35.10 -16.68
C ILE A 168 8.69 35.32 -15.87
N ASP A 169 8.06 34.24 -15.38
CA ASP A 169 7.43 34.25 -14.06
C ASP A 169 7.52 32.87 -13.41
N THR A 170 8.01 32.85 -12.18
CA THR A 170 8.30 31.64 -11.39
C THR A 170 7.01 30.99 -10.89
N GLU A 171 6.52 29.98 -11.58
CA GLU A 171 5.58 28.99 -11.03
C GLU A 171 6.27 27.64 -10.84
N VAL A 172 6.46 27.26 -9.57
CA VAL A 172 6.85 25.91 -9.19
C VAL A 172 5.66 24.99 -9.45
N ALA A 173 5.74 24.20 -10.53
CA ALA A 173 4.76 23.17 -10.84
C ALA A 173 4.65 22.16 -9.67
N PRO A 174 3.45 21.92 -9.12
CA PRO A 174 3.27 20.88 -8.11
C PRO A 174 3.41 19.50 -8.78
N LEU A 175 4.37 18.71 -8.30
CA LEU A 175 4.46 17.28 -8.58
C LEU A 175 3.17 16.60 -8.07
N GLU A 176 2.31 16.14 -8.98
CA GLU A 176 1.15 15.32 -8.65
C GLU A 176 1.60 14.00 -7.98
N PRO A 177 1.18 13.70 -6.73
CA PRO A 177 1.49 12.43 -6.10
C PRO A 177 0.44 11.38 -6.47
N ASN A 178 0.85 10.32 -7.19
CA ASN A 178 0.08 9.08 -7.28
C ASN A 178 -0.05 8.48 -5.86
N LEU A 179 -1.27 8.41 -5.35
CA LEU A 179 -1.58 7.90 -4.01
C LEU A 179 -1.49 6.37 -4.00
N ASP A 180 -1.04 5.81 -2.87
CA ASP A 180 -1.04 4.36 -2.59
C ASP A 180 -2.47 3.78 -2.76
N ILE A 181 -2.77 3.31 -3.97
CA ILE A 181 -3.71 2.22 -4.16
C ILE A 181 -2.90 1.00 -3.77
N ASP A 182 -3.31 0.27 -2.73
CA ASP A 182 -2.60 -0.95 -2.31
C ASP A 182 -2.34 -1.84 -3.53
N ASP A 183 -1.07 -1.88 -3.95
CA ASP A 183 -0.61 -2.64 -5.09
C ASP A 183 -0.67 -4.12 -4.72
N THR A 184 -1.74 -4.79 -5.14
CA THR A 184 -1.79 -6.25 -5.16
C THR A 184 -0.75 -6.76 -6.15
N GLU A 185 0.33 -7.34 -5.64
CA GLU A 185 1.41 -7.94 -6.42
C GLU A 185 0.86 -8.87 -7.53
N ALA A 186 1.00 -8.45 -8.78
CA ALA A 186 0.93 -9.33 -9.93
C ALA A 186 2.34 -9.89 -10.18
N GLY A 187 2.52 -11.18 -9.86
CA GLY A 187 3.54 -12.09 -10.39
C GLY A 187 4.95 -11.53 -10.64
N SER A 188 5.78 -11.45 -9.60
CA SER A 188 7.23 -11.25 -9.77
C SER A 188 7.93 -12.59 -10.09
N THR A 189 8.64 -12.65 -11.22
CA THR A 189 9.68 -13.65 -11.49
C THR A 189 10.83 -13.55 -10.46
N PRO A 190 11.56 -14.65 -10.18
CA PRO A 190 12.51 -14.73 -9.08
C PRO A 190 13.79 -13.94 -9.40
N GLN A 191 13.80 -12.66 -9.06
CA GLN A 191 15.02 -11.89 -8.85
C GLN A 191 15.50 -12.09 -7.42
N GLU A 192 16.82 -12.12 -7.26
CA GLU A 192 17.56 -12.59 -6.10
C GLU A 192 16.98 -12.10 -4.76
N LYS A 193 16.81 -13.07 -3.86
CA LYS A 193 16.47 -12.88 -2.45
C LYS A 193 17.52 -11.97 -1.78
N SER A 194 17.27 -10.67 -1.73
CA SER A 194 17.92 -9.80 -0.74
C SER A 194 17.24 -10.03 0.62
N ILE A 195 17.71 -11.06 1.32
CA ILE A 195 17.34 -11.32 2.72
C ILE A 195 18.34 -10.54 3.60
N ASN A 196 17.80 -9.89 4.65
CA ASN A 196 18.45 -9.41 5.88
C ASN A 196 19.87 -8.82 5.79
N SER A 197 20.00 -7.54 5.41
CA SER A 197 21.27 -6.80 5.35
C SER A 197 22.05 -6.78 6.67
N SER A 198 21.41 -6.50 7.80
CA SER A 198 22.09 -6.18 9.06
C SER A 198 22.58 -7.41 9.85
N ALA A 199 21.77 -8.47 9.92
CA ALA A 199 22.13 -9.73 10.56
C ALA A 199 23.07 -10.58 9.69
N ILE A 200 22.88 -10.55 8.36
CA ILE A 200 23.80 -11.21 7.41
C ILE A 200 25.10 -10.43 7.29
N MET A 201 25.11 -9.09 7.36
CA MET A 201 26.38 -8.34 7.40
C MET A 201 27.23 -8.78 8.58
N LYS A 202 26.67 -8.95 9.79
CA LYS A 202 27.45 -9.44 10.95
C LYS A 202 27.97 -10.88 10.80
N GLN A 203 27.44 -11.64 9.84
CA GLN A 203 27.85 -13.01 9.51
C GLN A 203 28.56 -13.10 8.14
N SER A 204 28.71 -11.99 7.41
CA SER A 204 29.32 -12.00 6.08
C SER A 204 30.82 -12.24 6.21
N ALA A 205 31.40 -12.90 5.21
CA ALA A 205 32.83 -13.14 5.18
C ALA A 205 33.62 -11.82 5.27
N GLU A 206 33.13 -10.74 4.63
CA GLU A 206 33.79 -9.43 4.69
C GLU A 206 33.78 -8.83 6.09
N TYR A 207 32.68 -8.94 6.83
CA TYR A 207 32.58 -8.41 8.20
C TYR A 207 33.40 -9.23 9.20
N VAL A 208 33.36 -10.56 9.11
CA VAL A 208 34.17 -11.44 9.98
C VAL A 208 35.66 -11.18 9.76
N LEU A 209 36.10 -11.10 8.49
CA LEU A 209 37.48 -10.75 8.16
C LEU A 209 37.85 -9.33 8.61
N GLY A 210 36.97 -8.36 8.39
CA GLY A 210 37.14 -6.98 8.82
C GLY A 210 37.27 -6.86 10.35
N SER A 211 36.46 -7.59 11.11
CA SER A 211 36.50 -7.60 12.58
C SER A 211 37.83 -8.16 13.12
N ILE A 212 38.39 -9.19 12.48
CA ILE A 212 39.68 -9.79 12.87
C ILE A 212 40.83 -8.80 12.64
N LEU A 213 40.78 -8.03 11.55
CA LEU A 213 41.77 -7.00 11.23
C LEU A 213 41.70 -5.82 12.20
N VAL A 214 40.49 -5.34 12.50
CA VAL A 214 40.26 -4.24 13.47
C VAL A 214 40.70 -4.66 14.88
N ASP A 215 40.43 -5.90 15.28
CA ASP A 215 40.88 -6.47 16.56
C ASP A 215 42.41 -6.50 16.68
N ALA A 216 43.10 -6.88 15.61
CA ALA A 216 44.57 -6.95 15.59
C ALA A 216 45.22 -5.57 15.52
N TYR A 217 44.57 -4.61 14.87
CA TYR A 217 44.98 -3.20 14.89
C TYR A 217 44.84 -2.61 16.30
N ARG A 218 43.73 -2.89 17.00
CA ARG A 218 43.51 -2.43 18.38
C ARG A 218 44.41 -3.11 19.42
N LYS A 219 44.85 -4.35 19.17
CA LYS A 219 45.75 -5.11 20.06
C LYS A 219 46.90 -5.75 19.26
N PRO A 220 48.04 -5.06 19.11
CA PRO A 220 49.18 -5.53 18.30
C PRO A 220 49.74 -6.90 18.72
N SER A 221 49.57 -7.29 19.99
CA SER A 221 49.93 -8.63 20.49
C SER A 221 49.16 -9.77 19.82
N ARG A 222 48.06 -9.50 19.10
CA ARG A 222 47.28 -10.49 18.36
C ARG A 222 47.70 -10.65 16.89
N ILE A 223 48.60 -9.80 16.38
CA ILE A 223 49.11 -9.86 14.99
C ILE A 223 49.73 -11.22 14.65
N PRO A 224 50.53 -11.88 15.52
CA PRO A 224 51.09 -13.19 15.21
C PRO A 224 50.03 -14.29 15.02
N SER A 225 48.86 -14.17 15.66
CA SER A 225 47.75 -15.12 15.57
C SER A 225 46.81 -14.88 14.39
N LEU A 226 46.97 -13.74 13.69
CA LEU A 226 46.11 -13.31 12.59
C LEU A 226 45.98 -14.35 11.47
N PRO A 227 47.09 -14.99 10.99
CA PRO A 227 47.00 -15.98 9.91
C PRO A 227 46.15 -17.18 10.32
N PHE A 228 46.30 -17.64 11.56
CA PHE A 228 45.56 -18.76 12.11
C PHE A 228 44.08 -18.43 12.34
N ARG A 229 43.75 -17.22 12.80
CA ARG A 229 42.36 -16.77 12.98
C ARG A 229 41.63 -16.63 11.65
N ILE A 230 42.29 -16.03 10.65
CA ILE A 230 41.74 -15.93 9.29
C ILE A 230 41.54 -17.32 8.68
N LEU A 231 42.51 -18.22 8.83
CA LEU A 231 42.40 -19.59 8.33
C LEU A 231 41.26 -20.37 9.02
N ARG A 232 41.14 -20.27 10.35
CA ARG A 232 40.10 -20.95 11.13
C ARG A 232 38.69 -20.48 10.76
N GLU A 233 38.46 -19.16 10.73
CA GLU A 233 37.15 -18.62 10.38
C GLU A 233 36.86 -18.81 8.86
N GLY A 234 37.89 -18.77 8.01
CA GLY A 234 37.76 -19.09 6.59
C GLY A 234 37.36 -20.55 6.34
N LEU A 235 37.91 -21.49 7.11
CA LEU A 235 37.52 -22.91 7.07
C LEU A 235 36.09 -23.13 7.59
N ARG A 236 35.69 -22.43 8.64
CA ARG A 236 34.32 -22.44 9.17
C ARG A 236 33.29 -21.94 8.15
N LEU A 237 33.57 -20.80 7.52
CA LEU A 237 32.72 -20.25 6.45
C LEU A 237 32.66 -21.15 5.22
N ARG A 238 33.72 -21.94 4.97
CA ARG A 238 33.75 -22.94 3.90
C ARG A 238 32.98 -24.20 4.24
N SER A 239 33.00 -24.66 5.50
CA SER A 239 32.15 -25.78 5.95
C SER A 239 30.67 -25.43 5.94
N GLU A 240 30.32 -24.18 6.24
CA GLU A 240 28.93 -23.68 6.16
C GLU A 240 28.43 -23.50 4.71
N ARG A 241 29.34 -23.50 3.72
CA ARG A 241 29.03 -23.37 2.27
C ARG A 241 29.07 -24.69 1.49
N MET A 242 29.52 -25.80 2.09
CA MET A 242 29.44 -27.11 1.42
C MET A 242 28.04 -27.69 1.62
N PRO A 243 27.30 -28.04 0.55
CA PRO A 243 26.05 -28.76 0.70
C PRO A 243 26.40 -30.16 1.23
N SER A 244 25.99 -30.47 2.46
CA SER A 244 26.08 -31.84 2.97
C SER A 244 25.10 -32.70 2.16
N GLU A 245 25.61 -33.59 1.32
CA GLU A 245 24.82 -34.72 0.83
C GLU A 245 24.44 -35.60 2.02
N GLY A 246 23.15 -35.70 2.30
CA GLY A 246 22.59 -36.68 3.24
C GLY A 246 22.64 -36.28 4.71
N SER A 247 21.72 -35.41 5.14
CA SER A 247 21.12 -35.53 6.48
C SER A 247 19.74 -34.88 6.43
N ASP A 248 18.78 -35.55 7.07
CA ASP A 248 17.37 -35.14 7.13
C ASP A 248 17.22 -33.67 7.51
N ALA A 249 16.29 -33.01 6.83
CA ALA A 249 15.85 -31.66 7.12
C ALA A 249 15.15 -31.62 8.49
N SER A 250 15.93 -31.60 9.56
CA SER A 250 15.53 -31.14 10.88
C SER A 250 16.43 -29.99 11.27
N GLU A 251 15.80 -28.81 11.37
CA GLU A 251 16.22 -27.65 12.16
C GLU A 251 17.71 -27.32 12.17
N SER A 252 18.15 -26.55 11.18
CA SER A 252 19.26 -25.61 11.45
C SER A 252 18.74 -24.59 12.46
N PRO A 253 19.34 -24.44 13.66
CA PRO A 253 18.94 -23.41 14.60
C PRO A 253 19.35 -22.06 14.00
N GLN A 254 18.42 -21.44 13.27
CA GLN A 254 18.51 -20.04 12.90
C GLN A 254 18.63 -19.23 14.21
N PRO A 255 19.40 -18.14 14.24
CA PRO A 255 19.63 -17.40 15.47
C PRO A 255 18.29 -16.84 15.99
N ILE A 256 17.68 -17.56 16.92
CA ILE A 256 16.52 -17.10 17.67
C ILE A 256 17.00 -15.85 18.41
N ILE A 257 16.45 -14.69 18.02
CA ILE A 257 16.60 -13.49 18.83
C ILE A 257 16.12 -13.89 20.22
N LYS A 258 17.00 -13.89 21.23
CA LYS A 258 16.60 -14.09 22.63
C LYS A 258 15.72 -12.90 23.03
N TYR A 259 14.45 -12.99 22.68
CA TYR A 259 13.47 -11.94 22.80
C TYR A 259 12.81 -12.09 24.16
N LYS A 260 13.26 -11.29 25.14
CA LYS A 260 12.56 -11.12 26.40
C LYS A 260 11.70 -9.86 26.29
N PRO A 261 10.36 -10.00 26.19
CA PRO A 261 9.49 -8.83 26.04
C PRO A 261 9.60 -7.88 27.24
N SER A 262 9.59 -6.58 26.97
CA SER A 262 9.39 -5.50 27.95
C SER A 262 7.90 -5.15 28.07
N ASN A 263 7.55 -4.31 29.06
CA ASN A 263 6.22 -3.69 29.13
C ASN A 263 6.08 -2.58 28.07
N SER A 264 6.14 -2.96 26.79
CA SER A 264 6.09 -2.06 25.64
C SER A 264 5.12 -2.59 24.59
N ILE A 265 4.42 -1.71 23.89
CA ILE A 265 3.45 -2.04 22.85
C ILE A 265 3.77 -1.23 21.61
N LEU A 266 3.91 -1.94 20.49
CA LEU A 266 4.23 -1.35 19.20
C LEU A 266 3.00 -1.28 18.30
N PHE A 267 2.68 -0.08 17.84
CA PHE A 267 1.61 0.22 16.90
C PHE A 267 2.20 0.50 15.52
N PHE A 268 1.58 -0.06 14.49
CA PHE A 268 1.87 0.27 13.10
C PHE A 268 0.61 0.62 12.31
N PRO A 269 0.10 1.87 12.42
CA PRO A 269 -0.90 2.38 11.50
C PRO A 269 -0.28 2.81 10.17
N THR A 270 -0.86 2.35 9.06
CA THR A 270 -0.47 2.83 7.72
C THR A 270 -1.16 4.16 7.40
N ASN A 271 -0.48 4.97 6.58
CA ASN A 271 -1.05 6.16 5.98
C ASN A 271 -1.85 5.76 4.75
N GLY A 272 -3.17 5.73 4.88
CA GLY A 272 -4.08 5.55 3.75
C GLY A 272 -4.45 6.90 3.12
N VAL A 273 -5.69 6.98 2.61
CA VAL A 273 -6.25 8.24 2.07
C VAL A 273 -6.50 9.31 3.14
N GLY A 274 -6.36 9.00 4.44
CA GLY A 274 -6.64 9.94 5.54
C GLY A 274 -6.21 9.43 6.91
N PHE A 275 -6.61 10.15 7.97
CA PHE A 275 -6.20 9.92 9.36
C PHE A 275 -6.84 8.69 10.05
N GLY A 276 -7.53 7.83 9.30
CA GLY A 276 -8.40 6.78 9.83
C GLY A 276 -7.68 5.70 10.64
N HIS A 277 -6.64 5.09 10.04
CA HIS A 277 -5.84 4.04 10.71
C HIS A 277 -5.12 4.60 11.94
N PHE A 278 -4.52 5.79 11.79
CA PHE A 278 -3.86 6.48 12.89
C PHE A 278 -4.81 6.76 14.05
N ALA A 279 -6.00 7.30 13.77
CA ALA A 279 -6.97 7.63 14.81
C ALA A 279 -7.44 6.42 15.60
N ARG A 280 -7.59 5.25 14.97
CA ARG A 280 -7.96 4.02 15.67
C ARG A 280 -6.84 3.48 16.55
N CYS A 281 -5.61 3.40 16.03
CA CYS A 281 -4.45 3.02 16.84
C CYS A 281 -4.24 3.98 18.00
N TYR A 282 -4.40 5.29 17.76
CA TYR A 282 -4.31 6.32 18.79
C TYR A 282 -5.40 6.12 19.86
N ALA A 283 -6.65 5.84 19.46
CA ALA A 283 -7.74 5.58 20.39
C ALA A 283 -7.43 4.42 21.34
N ILE A 284 -6.92 3.32 20.81
CA ILE A 284 -6.53 2.15 21.60
C ILE A 284 -5.36 2.52 22.54
N ALA A 285 -4.32 3.17 22.01
CA ALA A 285 -3.14 3.55 22.78
C ALA A 285 -3.47 4.53 23.93
N GLU A 286 -4.36 5.49 23.72
CA GLU A 286 -4.85 6.43 24.75
C GLU A 286 -5.51 5.67 25.91
N ARG A 287 -6.34 4.66 25.61
CA ARG A 287 -7.04 3.86 26.62
C ARG A 287 -6.08 2.98 27.40
N ILE A 288 -5.12 2.37 26.71
CA ILE A 288 -4.04 1.63 27.35
C ILE A 288 -3.24 2.53 28.30
N ARG A 289 -2.84 3.74 27.87
CA ARG A 289 -2.10 4.69 28.72
C ARG A 289 -2.88 5.07 29.99
N ARG A 290 -4.20 5.27 29.85
CA ARG A 290 -5.06 5.63 30.98
C ARG A 290 -5.05 4.57 32.08
N GLU A 291 -4.95 3.31 31.69
CA GLU A 291 -5.03 2.18 32.63
C GLU A 291 -3.69 1.60 33.05
N ASP A 292 -2.65 1.80 32.23
CA ASP A 292 -1.26 1.45 32.53
C ASP A 292 -0.36 2.66 32.17
N PRO A 293 -0.13 3.58 33.12
CA PRO A 293 0.70 4.76 32.88
C PRO A 293 2.17 4.44 32.56
N ASP A 294 2.66 3.29 33.02
CA ASP A 294 4.06 2.87 32.95
C ASP A 294 4.39 2.08 31.67
N VAL A 295 3.38 1.70 30.88
CA VAL A 295 3.59 1.03 29.59
C VAL A 295 4.27 1.96 28.60
N GLU A 296 5.29 1.43 27.93
CA GLU A 296 5.93 2.13 26.82
C GLU A 296 5.07 1.98 25.56
N LEU A 297 4.61 3.08 25.00
CA LEU A 297 3.85 3.10 23.75
C LEU A 297 4.77 3.55 22.62
N VAL A 298 4.88 2.74 21.57
CA VAL A 298 5.74 3.01 20.42
C VAL A 298 4.90 2.96 19.16
N PHE A 299 5.02 3.98 18.32
CA PHE A 299 4.38 4.05 17.01
C PHE A 299 5.45 4.02 15.93
N LEU A 300 5.46 2.97 15.13
CA LEU A 300 6.09 2.98 13.82
C LEU A 300 5.00 3.38 12.82
N THR A 301 5.17 4.41 11.99
CA THR A 301 4.08 4.83 11.10
C THR A 301 4.58 5.47 9.81
N THR A 302 3.74 5.42 8.77
CA THR A 302 3.94 6.17 7.53
C THR A 302 3.21 7.52 7.51
N MET A 303 2.59 7.89 8.64
CA MET A 303 1.92 9.17 8.84
C MET A 303 2.90 10.30 9.21
N PRO A 304 2.89 11.44 8.52
CA PRO A 304 3.82 12.53 8.80
C PRO A 304 3.50 13.31 10.10
N THR A 305 2.30 13.16 10.65
CA THR A 305 1.79 14.02 11.73
C THR A 305 1.97 13.38 13.10
N LEU A 306 3.21 13.37 13.59
CA LEU A 306 3.58 12.64 14.82
C LEU A 306 3.30 13.41 16.13
N HIS A 307 3.17 14.74 16.08
CA HIS A 307 3.12 15.57 17.29
C HIS A 307 1.98 15.22 18.25
N TYR A 308 0.84 14.72 17.73
CA TYR A 308 -0.27 14.25 18.58
C TYR A 308 0.12 13.11 19.51
N LEU A 309 1.11 12.28 19.15
CA LEU A 309 1.58 11.18 20.00
C LEU A 309 2.24 11.67 21.30
N SER A 310 2.69 12.93 21.34
CA SER A 310 3.25 13.52 22.56
C SER A 310 2.21 13.67 23.67
N ASP A 311 0.92 13.86 23.33
CA ASP A 311 -0.18 14.00 24.29
C ASP A 311 -0.37 12.73 25.15
N ILE A 312 -0.03 11.56 24.61
CA ILE A 312 -0.08 10.26 25.30
C ILE A 312 1.32 9.74 25.67
N GLY A 313 2.35 10.57 25.55
CA GLY A 313 3.75 10.24 25.86
C GLY A 313 4.30 9.06 25.04
N ALA A 314 3.82 8.86 23.81
CA ALA A 314 4.25 7.76 22.94
C ALA A 314 5.49 8.14 22.12
N LEU A 315 6.38 7.17 21.91
CA LEU A 315 7.54 7.29 21.04
C LEU A 315 7.13 7.08 19.59
N ALA A 316 7.77 7.76 18.64
CA ALA A 316 7.39 7.72 17.23
C ALA A 316 8.59 7.50 16.30
N TYR A 317 8.44 6.55 15.39
CA TYR A 317 9.33 6.27 14.27
C TYR A 317 8.54 6.48 12.98
N HIS A 318 9.08 7.28 12.06
CA HIS A 318 8.42 7.58 10.80
C HIS A 318 9.19 7.02 9.61
N LEU A 319 8.48 6.28 8.75
CA LEU A 319 8.95 5.84 7.45
C LEU A 319 7.99 6.36 6.38
N PRO A 320 8.39 7.26 5.47
CA PRO A 320 7.52 7.67 4.38
C PRO A 320 6.98 6.47 3.60
N GLY A 321 5.71 6.52 3.20
CA GLY A 321 5.14 5.53 2.28
C GLY A 321 5.89 5.51 0.93
N ARG A 322 5.88 4.38 0.24
CA ARG A 322 6.63 4.17 -1.01
C ARG A 322 6.36 5.26 -2.06
N TYR A 323 5.11 5.69 -2.20
CA TYR A 323 4.68 6.75 -3.13
C TYR A 323 5.37 8.11 -2.94
N ARG A 324 6.04 8.35 -1.80
CA ARG A 324 6.81 9.58 -1.55
C ARG A 324 8.18 9.58 -2.22
N TYR A 325 8.62 8.44 -2.73
CA TYR A 325 9.89 8.28 -3.42
C TYR A 325 9.65 8.21 -4.94
N ALA A 326 10.53 8.81 -5.73
CA ALA A 326 10.37 8.89 -7.19
C ALA A 326 10.43 7.51 -7.87
N ASP A 327 11.50 6.75 -7.63
CA ASP A 327 11.79 5.50 -8.34
C ASP A 327 12.01 4.31 -7.39
N MET A 328 11.35 4.29 -6.23
CA MET A 328 11.54 3.22 -5.26
C MET A 328 10.67 1.99 -5.58
N SER A 329 11.34 0.86 -5.78
CA SER A 329 10.67 -0.42 -5.95
C SER A 329 10.02 -0.91 -4.65
N PRO A 330 8.97 -1.74 -4.73
CA PRO A 330 8.40 -2.38 -3.54
C PRO A 330 9.43 -3.18 -2.73
N ALA A 331 10.38 -3.84 -3.39
CA ALA A 331 11.41 -4.64 -2.73
C ALA A 331 12.34 -3.78 -1.87
N GLU A 332 12.82 -2.65 -2.41
CA GLU A 332 13.68 -1.71 -1.68
C GLU A 332 12.95 -1.11 -0.49
N TRP A 333 11.70 -0.66 -0.67
CA TRP A 333 10.91 -0.11 0.43
C TRP A 333 10.66 -1.14 1.53
N ASN A 334 10.32 -2.38 1.17
CA ASN A 334 10.14 -3.46 2.14
C ASN A 334 11.45 -3.81 2.86
N SER A 335 12.60 -3.73 2.18
CA SER A 335 13.91 -3.92 2.81
C SER A 335 14.20 -2.84 3.85
N MET A 336 13.98 -1.57 3.49
CA MET A 336 14.13 -0.44 4.43
C MET A 336 13.18 -0.56 5.62
N PHE A 337 11.92 -0.92 5.36
CA PHE A 337 10.95 -1.15 6.42
C PHE A 337 11.40 -2.27 7.36
N SER A 338 11.86 -3.40 6.84
CA SER A 338 12.35 -4.52 7.65
C SER A 338 13.50 -4.10 8.57
N ASP A 339 14.48 -3.37 8.04
CA ASP A 339 15.64 -2.92 8.82
C ASP A 339 15.23 -1.95 9.94
N LEU A 340 14.33 -1.01 9.67
CA LEU A 340 13.77 -0.12 10.69
C LEU A 340 12.94 -0.88 11.72
N PHE A 341 12.07 -1.78 11.26
CA PHE A 341 11.19 -2.56 12.12
C PHE A 341 11.98 -3.47 13.07
N LEU A 342 13.02 -4.14 12.57
CA LEU A 342 13.95 -4.91 13.40
C LEU A 342 14.65 -4.03 14.45
N SER A 343 15.12 -2.85 14.05
CA SER A 343 15.77 -1.92 14.98
C SER A 343 14.83 -1.48 16.12
N VAL A 344 13.56 -1.19 15.80
CA VAL A 344 12.53 -0.84 16.78
C VAL A 344 12.23 -2.02 17.71
N LEU A 345 12.11 -3.24 17.16
CA LEU A 345 11.89 -4.46 17.95
C LEU A 345 13.06 -4.76 18.90
N GLU A 346 14.31 -4.59 18.45
CA GLU A 346 15.50 -4.82 19.28
C GLU A 346 15.62 -3.81 20.43
N GLN A 347 15.27 -2.56 20.15
CA GLN A 347 15.34 -1.45 21.11
C GLN A 347 14.24 -1.55 22.18
N HIS A 348 12.99 -1.75 21.76
CA HIS A 348 11.81 -1.65 22.65
C HIS A 348 11.28 -2.99 23.15
N ARG A 349 11.58 -4.08 22.43
CA ARG A 349 11.13 -5.46 22.71
C ARG A 349 9.65 -5.52 23.13
N PRO A 350 8.72 -5.00 22.32
CA PRO A 350 7.30 -4.97 22.68
C PRO A 350 6.74 -6.36 23.02
N LYS A 351 5.87 -6.44 24.03
CA LYS A 351 5.08 -7.63 24.34
C LYS A 351 3.93 -7.84 23.35
N ALA A 352 3.45 -6.76 22.74
CA ALA A 352 2.38 -6.79 21.77
C ALA A 352 2.66 -5.89 20.56
N PHE A 353 2.21 -6.32 19.39
CA PHE A 353 2.31 -5.61 18.12
C PHE A 353 0.93 -5.49 17.48
N LEU A 354 0.46 -4.26 17.22
CA LEU A 354 -0.80 -3.98 16.53
C LEU A 354 -0.54 -3.33 15.17
N PHE A 355 -0.92 -4.02 14.09
CA PHE A 355 -0.92 -3.48 12.74
C PHE A 355 -2.33 -3.02 12.34
N ASP A 356 -2.47 -1.79 11.82
CA ASP A 356 -3.71 -1.29 11.23
C ASP A 356 -3.45 -0.84 9.79
N GLY A 357 -3.96 -1.63 8.84
CA GLY A 357 -3.79 -1.41 7.41
C GLY A 357 -4.52 -2.47 6.59
N ALA A 358 -4.79 -2.15 5.32
CA ALA A 358 -5.54 -3.04 4.43
C ALA A 358 -4.76 -4.32 4.10
N TYR A 359 -3.44 -4.22 3.92
CA TYR A 359 -2.57 -5.37 3.62
C TYR A 359 -1.25 -5.33 4.42
N PRO A 360 -0.88 -6.44 5.08
CA PRO A 360 0.42 -6.59 5.70
C PRO A 360 1.56 -6.50 4.66
N TYR A 361 2.53 -5.61 4.92
CA TYR A 361 3.72 -5.49 4.08
C TYR A 361 4.59 -6.74 4.17
N LYS A 362 5.21 -7.13 3.05
CA LYS A 362 6.06 -8.32 2.98
C LYS A 362 7.22 -8.25 3.99
N GLY A 363 7.90 -7.10 4.06
CA GLY A 363 9.01 -6.88 5.00
C GLY A 363 8.59 -7.11 6.45
N MET A 364 7.40 -6.62 6.83
CA MET A 364 6.81 -6.88 8.14
C MET A 364 6.55 -8.36 8.37
N THR A 365 5.87 -9.03 7.43
CA THR A 365 5.49 -10.44 7.60
C THR A 365 6.71 -11.36 7.70
N GLU A 366 7.79 -11.08 6.96
CA GLU A 366 9.02 -11.89 7.02
C GLU A 366 9.76 -11.74 8.34
N VAL A 367 9.72 -10.55 8.95
CA VAL A 367 10.27 -10.32 10.30
C VAL A 367 9.40 -11.01 11.36
N LEU A 368 8.08 -10.84 11.29
CA LEU A 368 7.16 -11.43 12.28
C LEU A 368 7.21 -12.97 12.30
N LYS A 369 7.43 -13.63 11.16
CA LYS A 369 7.61 -15.10 11.10
C LYS A 369 8.77 -15.62 11.95
N GLN A 370 9.76 -14.78 12.23
CA GLN A 370 10.98 -15.12 12.96
C GLN A 370 10.95 -14.66 14.42
N LEU A 371 9.87 -13.99 14.83
CA LEU A 371 9.73 -13.40 16.15
C LEU A 371 8.89 -14.31 17.04
N ASP A 372 9.40 -14.65 18.22
CA ASP A 372 8.69 -15.42 19.24
C ASP A 372 8.42 -14.56 20.48
N GLY A 373 7.35 -14.86 21.21
CA GLY A 373 7.01 -14.18 22.47
C GLY A 373 6.34 -12.81 22.33
N VAL A 374 5.90 -12.43 21.13
CA VAL A 374 5.10 -11.22 20.87
C VAL A 374 3.70 -11.61 20.43
N SER A 375 2.68 -11.03 21.09
CA SER A 375 1.29 -11.14 20.66
C SER A 375 1.00 -10.19 19.51
N ARG A 376 0.50 -10.72 18.40
CA ARG A 376 0.38 -10.01 17.12
C ARG A 376 -1.08 -9.84 16.74
N TYR A 377 -1.48 -8.59 16.56
CA TYR A 377 -2.84 -8.19 16.27
C TYR A 377 -2.88 -7.48 14.92
N TRP A 378 -3.83 -7.86 14.09
CA TRP A 378 -4.14 -7.15 12.86
C TRP A 378 -5.54 -6.54 12.95
N LEU A 379 -5.60 -5.21 13.01
CA LEU A 379 -6.85 -4.47 12.89
C LEU A 379 -7.25 -4.39 11.42
N ARG A 380 -8.35 -5.06 11.06
CA ARG A 380 -8.83 -5.19 9.68
C ARG A 380 -10.33 -4.95 9.60
N ARG A 381 -10.76 -3.97 8.81
CA ARG A 381 -12.19 -3.63 8.65
C ARG A 381 -12.91 -4.61 7.72
N ALA A 382 -14.22 -4.76 7.92
CA ALA A 382 -15.06 -5.53 7.02
C ALA A 382 -15.20 -4.82 5.66
N GLY A 383 -15.31 -5.56 4.56
CA GLY A 383 -15.48 -5.02 3.20
C GLY A 383 -14.19 -4.77 2.40
N GLU A 384 -13.03 -4.62 3.06
CA GLU A 384 -11.75 -4.28 2.39
C GLU A 384 -11.27 -5.33 1.35
N ASN A 385 -11.91 -6.50 1.23
CA ASN A 385 -11.50 -7.61 0.35
C ASN A 385 -12.61 -8.34 -0.44
N THR A 386 -13.86 -7.87 -0.48
CA THR A 386 -14.93 -8.63 -1.17
C THR A 386 -14.75 -8.76 -2.69
N SER A 387 -13.80 -8.04 -3.29
CA SER A 387 -13.51 -8.09 -4.74
C SER A 387 -12.02 -8.19 -5.11
N ALA A 388 -11.11 -8.39 -4.16
CA ALA A 388 -9.67 -8.49 -4.43
C ALA A 388 -9.22 -9.96 -4.49
N LYS A 389 -8.14 -10.24 -5.22
CA LYS A 389 -7.48 -11.55 -5.22
C LYS A 389 -7.28 -12.02 -3.76
N PRO A 390 -7.50 -13.31 -3.45
CA PRO A 390 -7.29 -13.83 -2.10
C PRO A 390 -5.89 -13.45 -1.62
N LEU A 391 -5.79 -13.08 -0.33
CA LEU A 391 -4.51 -12.84 0.32
C LEU A 391 -3.56 -14.01 0.01
N PRO A 392 -2.30 -13.75 -0.40
CA PRO A 392 -1.34 -14.83 -0.59
C PRO A 392 -1.27 -15.73 0.66
N GLU A 393 -1.22 -17.04 0.45
CA GLU A 393 -1.19 -18.04 1.52
C GLU A 393 -0.12 -17.69 2.58
N GLY A 394 -0.50 -17.77 3.85
CA GLY A 394 0.40 -17.56 4.99
C GLY A 394 0.70 -16.11 5.39
N ARG A 395 0.10 -15.08 4.77
CA ARG A 395 0.26 -13.68 5.25
C ARG A 395 -0.55 -13.38 6.52
N MET A 396 -1.65 -14.08 6.73
CA MET A 396 -2.53 -13.87 7.88
C MET A 396 -2.11 -14.73 9.08
N SER A 397 -1.53 -15.91 8.83
CA SER A 397 -1.06 -16.84 9.87
C SER A 397 0.11 -16.30 10.69
N VAL A 398 0.74 -15.20 10.28
CA VAL A 398 1.76 -14.51 11.09
C VAL A 398 1.15 -13.71 12.24
N PHE A 399 -0.18 -13.54 12.28
CA PHE A 399 -0.91 -12.86 13.35
C PHE A 399 -1.66 -13.87 14.21
N ASP A 400 -1.61 -13.65 15.52
CA ASP A 400 -2.36 -14.45 16.50
C ASP A 400 -3.84 -14.06 16.49
N PHE A 401 -4.12 -12.76 16.29
CA PHE A 401 -5.47 -12.20 16.31
C PHE A 401 -5.72 -11.30 15.10
N VAL A 402 -6.89 -11.47 14.47
CA VAL A 402 -7.48 -10.49 13.56
C VAL A 402 -8.61 -9.80 14.30
N VAL A 403 -8.45 -8.51 14.57
CA VAL A 403 -9.45 -7.67 15.24
C VAL A 403 -10.28 -6.98 14.16
N ARG A 404 -11.59 -7.22 14.18
CA ARG A 404 -12.53 -6.67 13.21
C ARG A 404 -13.48 -5.68 13.90
N PRO A 405 -13.26 -4.37 13.72
CA PRO A 405 -14.22 -3.36 14.14
C PRO A 405 -15.57 -3.55 13.46
N GLY A 406 -16.64 -3.35 14.23
CA GLY A 406 -18.01 -3.38 13.76
C GLY A 406 -18.30 -2.27 12.76
N ASP A 407 -19.39 -2.43 12.02
CA ASP A 407 -19.94 -1.43 11.11
C ASP A 407 -21.47 -1.56 11.10
N SER A 408 -22.19 -0.57 10.57
CA SER A 408 -23.67 -0.58 10.57
C SER A 408 -24.29 -1.54 9.55
N VAL A 409 -23.47 -2.21 8.75
CA VAL A 409 -23.89 -3.24 7.80
C VAL A 409 -23.27 -4.57 8.22
N HIS A 410 -24.11 -5.58 8.38
CA HIS A 410 -23.63 -6.94 8.63
C HIS A 410 -22.96 -7.49 7.36
N VAL A 411 -21.64 -7.61 7.40
CA VAL A 411 -20.90 -8.41 6.42
C VAL A 411 -20.88 -9.85 6.93
N GLU A 412 -21.55 -10.75 6.20
CA GLU A 412 -21.55 -12.18 6.50
C GLU A 412 -20.11 -12.70 6.62
N ALA A 413 -19.90 -13.55 7.61
CA ALA A 413 -18.61 -14.16 7.89
C ALA A 413 -18.35 -15.29 6.89
N MET A 414 -17.96 -14.95 5.66
CA MET A 414 -17.29 -15.95 4.84
C MET A 414 -15.92 -16.25 5.47
N ASN A 415 -15.57 -17.54 5.49
CA ASN A 415 -14.40 -18.18 6.09
C ASN A 415 -13.08 -17.54 5.61
N GLU A 416 -12.76 -16.35 6.11
CA GLU A 416 -11.63 -15.54 5.69
C GLU A 416 -10.43 -15.63 6.62
N VAL A 417 -10.54 -16.34 7.75
CA VAL A 417 -9.47 -16.42 8.75
C VAL A 417 -8.91 -17.84 8.75
N ASP A 418 -7.58 -17.93 8.70
CA ASP A 418 -6.86 -19.20 8.73
C ASP A 418 -7.11 -19.89 10.06
N SER A 419 -7.08 -21.23 10.07
CA SER A 419 -7.28 -22.08 11.24
C SER A 419 -6.40 -21.73 12.45
N LEU A 420 -5.25 -21.10 12.21
CA LEU A 420 -4.27 -20.71 13.22
C LEU A 420 -4.51 -19.31 13.82
N THR A 421 -5.37 -18.48 13.24
CA THR A 421 -5.57 -17.08 13.63
C THR A 421 -6.95 -16.89 14.26
N LYS A 422 -7.01 -16.19 15.40
CA LYS A 422 -8.27 -15.95 16.12
C LYS A 422 -8.95 -14.68 15.61
N LEU A 423 -10.19 -14.80 15.14
CA LEU A 423 -11.01 -13.65 14.79
C LEU A 423 -11.67 -13.07 16.05
N VAL A 424 -11.38 -11.80 16.36
CA VAL A 424 -12.04 -11.05 17.44
C VAL A 424 -12.88 -9.95 16.81
N ARG A 425 -14.16 -9.89 17.16
CA ARG A 425 -15.05 -8.80 16.76
C ARG A 425 -15.13 -7.79 17.91
N CYS A 426 -15.12 -6.52 17.57
CA CYS A 426 -15.36 -5.44 18.53
C CYS A 426 -16.33 -4.41 17.94
N ASP A 427 -16.85 -3.53 18.79
CA ASP A 427 -17.64 -2.39 18.34
C ASP A 427 -16.79 -1.40 17.52
N PRO A 428 -17.38 -0.43 16.82
CA PRO A 428 -16.62 0.58 16.11
C PRO A 428 -15.58 1.28 16.99
N ILE A 429 -14.39 1.54 16.43
CA ILE A 429 -13.29 2.13 17.20
C ILE A 429 -13.27 3.64 16.93
N LEU A 430 -13.59 4.41 17.96
CA LEU A 430 -13.63 5.87 17.92
C LEU A 430 -12.65 6.46 18.92
N LEU A 431 -12.01 7.56 18.52
CA LEU A 431 -11.06 8.26 19.39
C LEU A 431 -11.78 8.96 20.54
N SER A 432 -12.60 9.96 20.21
CA SER A 432 -13.36 10.72 21.20
C SER A 432 -14.49 9.85 21.79
N ASP A 433 -14.61 9.87 23.11
CA ASP A 433 -15.79 9.42 23.83
C ASP A 433 -16.55 10.64 24.39
N GLN A 434 -17.68 10.42 25.06
CA GLN A 434 -18.45 11.52 25.68
C GLN A 434 -17.71 12.16 26.88
N HIS A 435 -16.60 11.59 27.36
CA HIS A 435 -15.85 12.10 28.50
C HIS A 435 -14.73 13.08 28.08
N ASN A 436 -14.28 13.02 26.82
CA ASN A 436 -13.20 13.85 26.28
C ASN A 436 -13.71 14.92 25.29
N ILE A 437 -14.93 15.43 25.51
CA ILE A 437 -15.52 16.54 24.73
C ILE A 437 -15.41 17.87 25.48
N TYR A 438 -15.24 18.95 24.73
CA TYR A 438 -15.33 20.29 25.29
C TYR A 438 -16.78 20.66 25.58
N PRO A 439 -17.04 21.47 26.64
CA PRO A 439 -18.38 21.97 26.92
C PRO A 439 -18.94 22.78 25.75
N ARG A 440 -20.27 22.73 25.56
CA ARG A 440 -20.96 23.58 24.58
C ARG A 440 -20.60 25.06 24.81
N GLY A 441 -20.34 25.78 23.74
CA GLY A 441 -19.86 27.15 23.66
C GLY A 441 -18.34 27.27 23.47
N SER A 442 -17.56 26.21 23.66
CA SER A 442 -16.09 26.27 23.60
C SER A 442 -15.56 26.58 22.21
N LEU A 443 -16.08 25.92 21.17
CA LEU A 443 -15.69 26.19 19.79
C LEU A 443 -16.16 27.58 19.36
N ARG A 444 -17.38 27.94 19.75
CA ARG A 444 -17.99 29.23 19.43
C ARG A 444 -17.16 30.40 19.96
N LYS A 445 -16.76 30.34 21.23
CA LYS A 445 -15.87 31.33 21.86
C LYS A 445 -14.52 31.39 21.16
N ARG A 446 -13.90 30.23 20.87
CA ARG A 446 -12.58 30.17 20.23
C ARG A 446 -12.58 30.78 18.83
N LEU A 447 -13.64 30.58 18.05
CA LEU A 447 -13.72 31.00 16.64
C LEU A 447 -14.54 32.28 16.41
N GLY A 448 -15.02 32.92 17.47
CA GLY A 448 -15.84 34.14 17.40
C GLY A 448 -17.16 33.92 16.65
N ILE A 449 -17.86 32.83 16.96
CA ILE A 449 -19.16 32.48 16.39
C ILE A 449 -20.26 32.90 17.39
N PRO A 450 -21.31 33.63 16.96
CA PRO A 450 -22.42 34.00 17.84
C PRO A 450 -23.13 32.77 18.46
N GLU A 451 -23.68 32.92 19.67
CA GLU A 451 -24.32 31.81 20.39
C GLU A 451 -25.65 31.41 19.74
N GLU A 452 -26.39 32.37 19.20
CA GLU A 452 -27.68 32.21 18.53
C GLU A 452 -27.57 31.71 17.08
N ALA A 453 -26.37 31.70 16.51
CA ALA A 453 -26.15 31.26 15.13
C ALA A 453 -26.32 29.74 14.99
N VAL A 454 -26.84 29.30 13.84
CA VAL A 454 -26.83 27.88 13.48
C VAL A 454 -25.43 27.52 13.01
N LEU A 455 -24.77 26.58 13.68
CA LEU A 455 -23.42 26.16 13.36
C LEU A 455 -23.40 24.86 12.55
N ALA A 456 -22.96 24.97 11.30
CA ALA A 456 -22.72 23.85 10.41
C ALA A 456 -21.25 23.42 10.45
N TYR A 457 -20.98 22.12 10.57
CA TYR A 457 -19.64 21.56 10.39
C TYR A 457 -19.52 20.88 9.02
N VAL A 458 -18.49 21.20 8.24
CA VAL A 458 -18.30 20.63 6.89
C VAL A 458 -16.96 19.94 6.76
N GLN A 459 -16.97 18.64 6.42
CA GLN A 459 -15.76 17.86 6.16
C GLN A 459 -16.02 16.77 5.10
N LEU A 460 -15.63 17.05 3.86
CA LEU A 460 -15.91 16.20 2.69
C LEU A 460 -14.74 15.31 2.22
N GLY A 461 -13.74 15.11 3.08
CA GLY A 461 -12.63 14.18 2.81
C GLY A 461 -11.25 14.74 3.17
N ALA A 462 -10.21 13.95 2.96
CA ALA A 462 -8.85 14.19 3.46
C ALA A 462 -8.03 15.25 2.69
N GLY A 463 -8.67 16.07 1.86
CA GLY A 463 -8.02 17.21 1.19
C GLY A 463 -7.24 16.89 -0.09
N LYS A 464 -7.41 15.71 -0.71
CA LYS A 464 -6.75 15.33 -1.99
C LYS A 464 -7.66 14.61 -2.99
N ILE A 465 -8.82 15.19 -3.30
CA ILE A 465 -9.63 14.71 -4.43
C ILE A 465 -10.11 15.95 -5.19
N ASN A 466 -9.65 16.11 -6.43
CA ASN A 466 -9.98 17.23 -7.32
C ASN A 466 -11.48 17.33 -7.68
N GLU A 467 -12.33 16.39 -7.23
CA GLU A 467 -13.79 16.43 -7.36
C GLU A 467 -14.49 17.08 -6.14
N ILE A 468 -13.78 17.27 -5.02
CA ILE A 468 -14.36 17.85 -3.78
C ILE A 468 -14.47 19.38 -3.88
N SER A 469 -13.80 20.05 -4.82
CA SER A 469 -13.88 21.52 -4.94
C SER A 469 -15.31 22.00 -5.12
N ASP A 470 -16.05 21.36 -6.02
CA ASP A 470 -17.38 21.81 -6.42
C ASP A 470 -18.43 21.40 -5.38
N GLU A 471 -18.33 20.19 -4.83
CA GLU A 471 -19.21 19.72 -3.76
C GLU A 471 -19.03 20.55 -2.48
N LEU A 472 -17.77 20.88 -2.13
CA LEU A 472 -17.46 21.75 -1.01
C LEU A 472 -17.98 23.17 -1.27
N SER A 473 -17.66 23.77 -2.42
CA SER A 473 -18.12 25.13 -2.75
C SER A 473 -19.65 25.20 -2.73
N ASN A 474 -20.34 24.27 -3.37
CA ASN A 474 -21.80 24.24 -3.39
C ASN A 474 -22.39 24.06 -1.99
N SER A 475 -21.74 23.28 -1.12
CA SER A 475 -22.17 23.11 0.28
C SER A 475 -21.98 24.40 1.08
N LEU A 476 -20.82 25.05 0.94
CA LEU A 476 -20.52 26.32 1.60
C LEU A 476 -21.48 27.42 1.14
N ASP A 477 -21.72 27.56 -0.16
CA ASP A 477 -22.64 28.52 -0.75
C ASP A 477 -24.09 28.28 -0.28
N ALA A 478 -24.51 27.02 -0.26
CA ALA A 478 -25.85 26.64 0.19
C ALA A 478 -26.08 26.95 1.67
N ILE A 479 -25.06 26.82 2.53
CA ILE A 479 -25.19 27.22 3.94
C ILE A 479 -25.09 28.74 4.07
N ALA A 480 -24.19 29.39 3.34
CA ALA A 480 -23.94 30.83 3.43
C ALA A 480 -25.13 31.69 2.98
N SER A 481 -26.02 31.13 2.15
CA SER A 481 -27.28 31.77 1.74
C SER A 481 -28.26 31.97 2.91
N HIS A 482 -28.08 31.26 4.03
CA HIS A 482 -28.83 31.44 5.27
C HIS A 482 -28.11 32.46 6.17
N PRO A 483 -28.67 33.66 6.41
CA PRO A 483 -27.96 34.74 7.11
C PRO A 483 -27.58 34.42 8.57
N SER A 484 -28.34 33.51 9.21
CA SER A 484 -28.12 33.06 10.59
C SER A 484 -27.12 31.90 10.72
N ALA A 485 -26.59 31.39 9.61
CA ALA A 485 -25.72 30.22 9.61
C ALA A 485 -24.24 30.60 9.57
N TYR A 486 -23.45 29.88 10.37
CA TYR A 486 -21.98 29.89 10.35
C TYR A 486 -21.48 28.52 9.95
N VAL A 487 -20.33 28.49 9.29
CA VAL A 487 -19.69 27.24 8.87
C VAL A 487 -18.32 27.11 9.54
N VAL A 488 -18.07 25.95 10.12
CA VAL A 488 -16.72 25.50 10.46
C VAL A 488 -16.32 24.41 9.48
N TYR A 489 -15.32 24.71 8.65
CA TYR A 489 -14.69 23.77 7.74
C TYR A 489 -13.61 22.97 8.49
N GLY A 490 -13.80 21.65 8.57
CA GLY A 490 -12.81 20.72 9.10
C GLY A 490 -11.70 20.44 8.09
N GLU A 491 -10.62 21.22 8.17
CA GLU A 491 -9.48 21.09 7.28
C GLU A 491 -8.61 19.88 7.64
N SER A 492 -8.19 19.13 6.62
CA SER A 492 -7.28 17.99 6.79
C SER A 492 -5.92 18.44 7.31
N VAL A 493 -5.45 17.85 8.41
CA VAL A 493 -4.14 18.16 9.00
C VAL A 493 -2.98 17.79 8.05
N ILE A 494 -3.18 16.82 7.16
CA ILE A 494 -2.20 16.36 6.15
C ILE A 494 -2.39 16.99 4.77
N GLY A 495 -3.47 17.76 4.58
CA GLY A 495 -3.80 18.41 3.32
C GLY A 495 -3.19 19.80 3.16
N GLU A 496 -3.30 20.32 1.95
CA GLU A 496 -2.99 21.72 1.64
C GLU A 496 -3.93 22.66 2.41
N ARG A 497 -3.39 23.84 2.78
CA ARG A 497 -4.17 24.87 3.45
C ARG A 497 -5.12 25.52 2.45
N ARG A 498 -6.38 25.70 2.85
CA ARG A 498 -7.40 26.43 2.10
C ARG A 498 -7.74 27.72 2.81
N VAL A 499 -7.80 28.80 2.05
CA VAL A 499 -8.22 30.12 2.53
C VAL A 499 -9.62 30.37 1.98
N PHE A 500 -10.54 30.76 2.87
CA PHE A 500 -11.88 31.18 2.50
C PHE A 500 -12.04 32.65 2.83
N ASP A 501 -12.44 33.45 1.83
CA ASP A 501 -12.75 34.87 2.02
C ASP A 501 -14.25 35.05 2.24
N HIS A 502 -14.75 34.64 3.42
CA HIS A 502 -16.14 34.82 3.80
C HIS A 502 -16.30 35.05 5.31
N PRO A 503 -17.05 36.10 5.74
CA PRO A 503 -17.09 36.52 7.14
C PRO A 503 -17.74 35.52 8.11
N ARG A 504 -18.47 34.52 7.61
CA ARG A 504 -19.13 33.45 8.41
C ARG A 504 -18.54 32.06 8.22
N ILE A 505 -17.45 31.92 7.45
CA ILE A 505 -16.72 30.65 7.31
C ILE A 505 -15.50 30.71 8.23
N ARG A 506 -15.26 29.64 8.98
CA ARG A 506 -14.12 29.45 9.87
C ARG A 506 -13.44 28.14 9.51
N THR A 507 -12.12 28.07 9.68
CA THR A 507 -11.36 26.83 9.47
C THR A 507 -10.94 26.24 10.81
N LEU A 508 -11.18 24.95 11.00
CA LEU A 508 -10.71 24.16 12.14
C LEU A 508 -9.75 23.09 11.62
N ARG A 509 -8.49 23.15 12.06
CA ARG A 509 -7.41 22.23 11.68
C ARG A 509 -6.81 21.56 12.93
N ASP A 510 -7.68 21.01 13.77
CA ASP A 510 -7.31 20.28 14.97
C ASP A 510 -7.45 18.76 14.75
N PHE A 511 -6.95 17.97 15.69
CA PHE A 511 -7.26 16.54 15.77
C PHE A 511 -7.38 16.10 17.23
N PRO A 512 -8.43 15.34 17.59
CA PRO A 512 -9.63 15.08 16.80
C PRO A 512 -10.62 16.26 16.85
N ASN A 513 -11.29 16.55 15.72
CA ASN A 513 -12.33 17.60 15.67
C ASN A 513 -13.58 17.24 16.50
N SER A 514 -13.82 15.95 16.74
CA SER A 514 -14.97 15.45 17.49
C SER A 514 -15.04 15.97 18.93
N ARG A 515 -13.94 16.48 19.51
CA ARG A 515 -13.97 17.17 20.80
C ARG A 515 -14.87 18.40 20.83
N TYR A 516 -15.17 19.00 19.68
CA TYR A 516 -15.99 20.22 19.59
C TYR A 516 -17.43 19.96 19.13
N PHE A 517 -17.83 18.70 18.93
CA PHE A 517 -19.12 18.37 18.32
C PHE A 517 -20.33 18.76 19.17
N ALA A 518 -20.15 19.02 20.48
CA ALA A 518 -21.20 19.59 21.33
C ALA A 518 -21.72 20.96 20.86
N ASP A 519 -20.94 21.70 20.05
CA ASP A 519 -21.32 23.01 19.50
C ASP A 519 -22.01 22.94 18.14
N VAL A 520 -21.88 21.82 17.45
CA VAL A 520 -22.33 21.64 16.06
C VAL A 520 -23.82 21.36 16.03
N ASP A 521 -24.57 22.16 15.27
CA ASP A 521 -26.03 21.99 15.16
C ASP A 521 -26.40 20.99 14.07
N PHE A 522 -25.65 20.97 12.96
CA PHE A 522 -25.68 19.92 11.94
C PHE A 522 -24.34 19.82 11.20
N ALA A 523 -24.13 18.73 10.46
CA ALA A 523 -22.91 18.52 9.68
C ALA A 523 -23.18 18.15 8.21
N ILE A 524 -22.19 18.38 7.36
CA ILE A 524 -22.08 17.81 6.01
C ILE A 524 -20.78 17.02 5.94
N LEU A 525 -20.88 15.70 5.84
CA LEU A 525 -19.74 14.79 5.97
C LEU A 525 -19.63 13.83 4.79
N ALA A 526 -18.40 13.43 4.46
CA ALA A 526 -18.17 12.27 3.61
C ALA A 526 -18.55 10.97 4.36
N GLY A 527 -19.09 9.98 3.65
CA GLY A 527 -19.57 8.70 4.19
C GLY A 527 -18.48 7.70 4.63
N GLY A 528 -17.28 8.19 4.97
CA GLY A 528 -16.18 7.36 5.46
C GLY A 528 -16.45 6.79 6.85
N TYR A 529 -15.79 5.68 7.18
CA TYR A 529 -16.00 4.94 8.44
C TYR A 529 -15.97 5.82 9.69
N ASN A 530 -14.88 6.56 9.93
CA ASN A 530 -14.75 7.39 11.14
C ASN A 530 -15.83 8.49 11.17
N SER A 531 -16.00 9.25 10.07
CA SER A 531 -16.96 10.34 10.00
C SER A 531 -18.39 9.89 10.25
N TYR A 532 -18.78 8.74 9.69
CA TYR A 532 -20.09 8.15 9.94
C TYR A 532 -20.27 7.76 11.41
N HIS A 533 -19.33 6.99 11.97
CA HIS A 533 -19.45 6.50 13.35
C HIS A 533 -19.32 7.64 14.37
N GLU A 534 -18.56 8.70 14.09
CA GLU A 534 -18.55 9.91 14.91
C GLU A 534 -19.89 10.66 14.85
N ALA A 535 -20.51 10.82 13.67
CA ALA A 535 -21.81 11.47 13.55
C ALA A 535 -22.91 10.72 14.33
N VAL A 536 -22.87 9.38 14.30
CA VAL A 536 -23.77 8.51 15.09
C VAL A 536 -23.48 8.64 16.58
N GLN A 537 -22.21 8.53 16.99
CA GLN A 537 -21.79 8.59 18.39
C GLN A 537 -22.19 9.90 19.09
N PHE A 538 -22.14 11.01 18.37
CA PHE A 538 -22.47 12.33 18.89
C PHE A 538 -23.87 12.81 18.48
N SER A 539 -24.67 11.94 17.87
CA SER A 539 -26.06 12.20 17.46
C SER A 539 -26.22 13.50 16.67
N ILE A 540 -25.32 13.74 15.72
CA ILE A 540 -25.27 14.99 14.95
C ILE A 540 -26.19 14.84 13.73
N PRO A 541 -27.23 15.69 13.57
CA PRO A 541 -27.99 15.79 12.33
C PRO A 541 -27.04 16.01 11.16
N THR A 542 -27.04 15.10 10.18
CA THR A 542 -25.99 15.10 9.15
C THR A 542 -26.54 14.92 7.74
N ILE A 543 -25.98 15.66 6.79
CA ILE A 543 -26.05 15.37 5.36
C ILE A 543 -24.80 14.55 4.99
N MET A 544 -25.00 13.30 4.57
CA MET A 544 -23.92 12.37 4.23
C MET A 544 -23.72 12.26 2.72
N PHE A 545 -22.47 12.40 2.29
CA PHE A 545 -22.01 12.22 0.91
C PHE A 545 -21.25 10.88 0.81
N PRO A 546 -21.92 9.75 0.54
CA PRO A 546 -21.23 8.48 0.33
C PRO A 546 -20.41 8.52 -0.96
N ASN A 547 -19.17 8.03 -0.92
CA ASN A 547 -18.43 7.78 -2.15
C ASN A 547 -18.97 6.51 -2.81
N LEU A 548 -19.53 6.64 -4.02
CA LEU A 548 -20.07 5.50 -4.79
C LEU A 548 -19.00 4.80 -5.64
N LYS A 549 -17.81 5.40 -5.76
CA LYS A 549 -16.69 4.88 -6.57
C LYS A 549 -15.78 3.94 -5.78
N THR A 550 -16.00 3.77 -4.47
CA THR A 550 -15.16 2.92 -3.62
C THR A 550 -15.46 1.45 -3.86
N LYS A 551 -14.53 0.74 -4.49
CA LYS A 551 -14.65 -0.71 -4.76
C LYS A 551 -14.61 -1.60 -3.50
N ARG A 552 -14.01 -1.11 -2.40
CA ARG A 552 -13.67 -1.89 -1.19
C ARG A 552 -14.39 -1.44 0.09
N ASP A 553 -15.15 -0.34 0.04
CA ASP A 553 -15.79 0.27 1.20
C ASP A 553 -17.22 0.66 0.79
N ASP A 554 -18.21 -0.09 1.25
CA ASP A 554 -19.62 0.20 0.94
C ASP A 554 -20.14 1.34 1.82
N GLN A 555 -19.66 2.54 1.49
CA GLN A 555 -20.09 3.77 2.16
C GLN A 555 -21.57 4.02 2.00
N SER A 556 -22.15 3.62 0.86
CA SER A 556 -23.58 3.80 0.59
C SER A 556 -24.43 2.99 1.56
N ALA A 557 -24.18 1.69 1.70
CA ALA A 557 -24.94 0.84 2.61
C ALA A 557 -24.79 1.30 4.07
N ARG A 558 -23.56 1.68 4.48
CA ARG A 558 -23.30 2.22 5.83
C ARG A 558 -24.14 3.45 6.15
N VAL A 559 -24.06 4.48 5.31
CA VAL A 559 -24.81 5.72 5.58
C VAL A 559 -26.32 5.49 5.47
N GLN A 560 -26.76 4.57 4.61
CA GLN A 560 -28.17 4.23 4.46
C GLN A 560 -28.75 3.61 5.73
N ALA A 561 -27.97 2.81 6.48
CA ALA A 561 -28.44 2.21 7.73
C ALA A 561 -28.95 3.24 8.75
N ALA A 562 -28.29 4.40 8.86
CA ALA A 562 -28.77 5.51 9.71
C ALA A 562 -29.76 6.42 8.97
N GLY A 563 -29.64 6.55 7.65
CA GLY A 563 -30.58 7.29 6.81
C GLY A 563 -32.01 6.73 6.85
N ASP A 564 -32.16 5.40 6.80
CA ASP A 564 -33.45 4.70 6.84
C ASP A 564 -34.17 4.87 8.17
N LEU A 565 -33.41 5.08 9.26
CA LEU A 565 -33.96 5.39 10.58
C LEU A 565 -34.36 6.86 10.73
N GLY A 566 -34.03 7.71 9.75
CA GLY A 566 -34.28 9.15 9.76
C GLY A 566 -33.22 9.97 10.48
N CYS A 567 -32.04 9.39 10.78
CA CYS A 567 -30.98 10.08 11.53
C CYS A 567 -30.17 11.06 10.65
N MET A 568 -30.18 10.87 9.33
CA MET A 568 -29.34 11.63 8.40
C MET A 568 -29.94 11.68 6.98
N ILE A 569 -29.60 12.73 6.23
CA ILE A 569 -29.95 12.88 4.81
C ILE A 569 -28.82 12.28 3.97
N VAL A 570 -29.10 11.24 3.19
CA VAL A 570 -28.11 10.59 2.32
C VAL A 570 -28.20 11.17 0.90
N LEU A 571 -27.16 11.88 0.45
CA LEU A 571 -27.09 12.43 -0.91
C LEU A 571 -26.14 11.61 -1.80
N LYS A 572 -26.71 10.73 -2.62
CA LYS A 572 -25.99 9.93 -3.62
C LYS A 572 -25.66 10.72 -4.89
N ASP A 573 -26.62 11.51 -5.37
CA ASP A 573 -26.42 12.49 -6.44
C ASP A 573 -26.22 13.87 -5.82
N ARG A 574 -25.13 14.55 -6.18
CA ARG A 574 -24.59 15.72 -5.47
C ARG A 574 -24.48 16.92 -6.41
N THR A 575 -25.61 17.27 -7.00
CA THR A 575 -25.76 18.52 -7.77
C THR A 575 -25.97 19.71 -6.84
N LYS A 576 -25.64 20.92 -7.30
CA LYS A 576 -25.93 22.18 -6.57
C LYS A 576 -27.38 22.21 -6.07
N LYS A 577 -28.35 21.86 -6.92
CA LYS A 577 -29.78 21.83 -6.55
C LYS A 577 -30.08 20.84 -5.41
N SER A 578 -29.54 19.62 -5.49
CA SER A 578 -29.74 18.59 -4.46
C SER A 578 -29.11 18.97 -3.12
N ILE A 579 -27.91 19.58 -3.15
CA ILE A 579 -27.20 20.06 -1.96
C ILE A 579 -27.99 21.21 -1.32
N THR A 580 -28.40 22.21 -2.10
CA THR A 580 -29.22 23.33 -1.60
C THR A 580 -30.52 22.83 -0.96
N ALA A 581 -31.26 21.93 -1.62
CA ALA A 581 -32.50 21.39 -1.06
C ALA A 581 -32.29 20.62 0.25
N ALA A 582 -31.18 19.87 0.37
CA ALA A 582 -30.84 19.17 1.61
C ALA A 582 -30.45 20.13 2.75
N VAL A 583 -29.69 21.19 2.42
CA VAL A 583 -29.33 22.25 3.38
C VAL A 583 -30.58 22.98 3.84
N ASP A 584 -31.44 23.44 2.93
CA ASP A 584 -32.69 24.12 3.27
C ASP A 584 -33.56 23.28 4.21
N ARG A 585 -33.62 21.96 3.96
CA ARG A 585 -34.35 21.03 4.82
C ARG A 585 -33.72 20.89 6.21
N ILE A 586 -32.40 20.69 6.31
CA ILE A 586 -31.73 20.49 7.61
C ILE A 586 -31.59 21.81 8.40
N MET A 587 -31.77 22.96 7.74
CA MET A 587 -31.81 24.28 8.38
C MET A 587 -33.06 24.48 9.25
N ASP A 588 -34.13 23.71 9.03
CA ASP A 588 -35.29 23.67 9.92
C ASP A 588 -34.92 23.01 11.28
N GLN A 589 -35.21 23.72 12.38
CA GLN A 589 -34.95 23.23 13.72
C GLN A 589 -35.76 21.97 14.06
N GLN A 590 -37.00 21.85 13.59
CA GLN A 590 -37.83 20.68 13.85
C GLN A 590 -37.23 19.44 13.18
N VAL A 591 -36.75 19.57 11.93
CA VAL A 591 -36.06 18.49 11.22
C VAL A 591 -34.83 18.02 12.00
N ARG A 592 -34.02 18.94 12.54
CA ARG A 592 -32.87 18.58 13.38
C ARG A 592 -33.27 17.87 14.68
N ASN A 593 -34.35 18.32 15.32
CA ASN A 593 -34.84 17.69 16.55
C ASN A 593 -35.37 16.27 16.30
N ASP A 594 -36.08 16.07 15.18
CA ASP A 594 -36.56 14.76 14.77
C ASP A 594 -35.39 13.80 14.47
N MET A 595 -34.35 14.28 13.79
CA MET A 595 -33.12 13.52 13.55
C MET A 595 -32.41 13.12 14.85
N ARG A 596 -32.27 14.06 15.81
CA ARG A 596 -31.67 13.77 17.13
C ARG A 596 -32.45 12.69 17.88
N SER A 597 -33.78 12.78 17.86
CA SER A 597 -34.65 11.78 18.47
C SER A 597 -34.53 10.42 17.76
N ALA A 598 -34.32 10.41 16.44
CA ALA A 598 -34.12 9.17 15.69
C ALA A 598 -32.84 8.42 16.09
N PHE A 599 -31.78 9.12 16.53
CA PHE A 599 -30.55 8.48 17.01
C PHE A 599 -30.76 7.64 18.28
N GLU A 600 -31.83 7.87 19.06
CA GLU A 600 -32.17 7.02 20.22
C GLU A 600 -32.46 5.56 19.82
N LYS A 601 -32.82 5.33 18.55
CA LYS A 601 -33.04 4.00 17.99
C LYS A 601 -31.73 3.29 17.62
N MET A 602 -30.61 4.02 17.61
CA MET A 602 -29.29 3.50 17.28
C MET A 602 -28.54 3.16 18.55
N GLU A 603 -27.87 2.01 18.53
CA GLU A 603 -26.98 1.65 19.62
C GLU A 603 -25.60 2.27 19.40
N VAL A 604 -25.15 3.06 20.39
CA VAL A 604 -23.85 3.73 20.35
C VAL A 604 -22.86 2.94 21.20
N ARG A 605 -21.81 2.39 20.57
CA ARG A 605 -20.76 1.62 21.25
C ARG A 605 -19.38 1.99 20.71
N ASN A 606 -18.37 1.91 21.57
CA ASN A 606 -16.98 2.18 21.22
C ASN A 606 -16.08 1.00 21.62
N GLY A 607 -15.55 0.29 20.63
CA GLY A 607 -14.73 -0.91 20.83
C GLY A 607 -13.27 -0.65 21.17
N ALA A 608 -12.85 0.61 21.24
CA ALA A 608 -11.47 0.97 21.51
C ALA A 608 -10.99 0.47 22.89
N GLN A 609 -11.87 0.45 23.90
CA GLN A 609 -11.54 -0.08 25.24
C GLN A 609 -11.42 -1.61 25.22
N SER A 610 -12.37 -2.30 24.59
CA SER A 610 -12.34 -3.77 24.49
C SER A 610 -11.08 -4.28 23.79
N VAL A 611 -10.58 -3.54 22.79
CA VAL A 611 -9.32 -3.86 22.12
C VAL A 611 -8.10 -3.51 22.97
N ALA A 612 -8.14 -2.43 23.75
CA ALA A 612 -7.10 -2.11 24.72
C ALA A 612 -6.94 -3.23 25.76
N ASP A 613 -8.05 -3.70 26.33
CA ASP A 613 -8.07 -4.79 27.31
C ASP A 613 -7.48 -6.08 26.71
N LEU A 614 -7.90 -6.44 25.48
CA LEU A 614 -7.39 -7.60 24.75
C LEU A 614 -5.87 -7.56 24.54
N ILE A 615 -5.30 -6.38 24.30
CA ILE A 615 -3.85 -6.20 24.07
C ILE A 615 -3.07 -6.22 25.39
N ARG A 616 -3.67 -5.75 26.48
CA ARG A 616 -3.03 -5.72 27.81
C ARG A 616 -2.91 -7.12 28.42
N GLY A 617 -3.88 -8.00 28.13
CA GLY A 617 -3.91 -9.40 28.61
C GLY A 617 -4.92 -9.58 29.71
#